data_AF-A0A846SWI7-F1
#
_entry.id   AF-A0A846SWI7-F1
#
_cell.length_a   1.000
_cell.length_b   1.000
_cell.length_c   1.000
_cell.angle_alpha   90.00
_cell.angle_beta   90.00
_cell.angle_gamma   90.00
#
_symmetry.space_group_name_H-M   'P 1'
#
loop_
_entity.id
_entity.type
_entity.pdbx_description
1 polymer ?
#
loop_
_entity_poly.entity_id
_entity_poly.type
_entity_poly.pdbx_seq_one_letter_code
_entity_poly.pdbx_strand_id
1 'polypeptide(L)'
;MSATTLPRETFHLSRTLEFFSEKELTSQMGFTREDWPIALLKELLDNALDACESAGIAPVIAVDLQDDALTVTDNGPGLPLDVLRQSLDYTIRVSDKTGYVSPSRGQQGNALKTLWAAPFAATGEGRDRSADHRLLR
;
A
#
# COMPACT_ATOMS: atom_id res chain seq x y z
N MET A 1 9.95 10.99 -48.04
CA MET A 1 10.06 11.22 -46.59
C MET A 1 10.45 9.88 -45.96
N SER A 2 11.72 9.68 -45.62
CA SER A 2 12.14 8.44 -44.95
C SER A 2 11.78 8.54 -43.47
N ALA A 3 10.93 7.63 -43.01
CA ALA A 3 10.58 7.53 -41.61
C ALA A 3 11.80 7.01 -40.82
N THR A 4 12.22 7.75 -39.79
CA THR A 4 13.29 7.34 -38.88
C THR A 4 12.76 6.22 -37.99
N THR A 5 13.24 5.00 -38.21
CA THR A 5 12.89 3.84 -37.38
C THR A 5 13.76 3.87 -36.11
N LEU A 6 13.15 4.08 -34.95
CA LEU A 6 13.84 3.99 -33.67
C LEU A 6 14.03 2.50 -33.30
N PRO A 7 15.26 2.04 -33.02
CA PRO A 7 15.47 0.68 -32.56
C PRO A 7 14.80 0.48 -31.19
N ARG A 8 14.10 -0.65 -31.02
CA ARG A 8 13.53 -1.03 -29.73
C ARG A 8 14.63 -1.62 -28.87
N GLU A 9 14.83 -1.04 -27.69
CA GLU A 9 15.81 -1.51 -26.71
C GLU A 9 15.09 -2.16 -25.52
N THR A 10 15.66 -3.24 -25.01
CA THR A 10 15.14 -3.95 -23.83
C THR A 10 15.84 -3.42 -22.59
N PHE A 11 15.08 -2.80 -21.69
CA PHE A 11 15.60 -2.30 -20.41
C PHE A 11 15.30 -3.30 -19.30
N HIS A 12 16.25 -3.48 -18.38
CA HIS A 12 16.08 -4.25 -17.16
C HIS A 12 16.01 -3.28 -15.99
N LEU A 13 14.84 -3.21 -15.34
CA LEU A 13 14.63 -2.43 -14.12
C LEU A 13 14.52 -3.38 -12.93
N SER A 14 15.04 -2.98 -11.78
CA SER A 14 14.87 -3.76 -10.54
C SER A 14 13.41 -3.71 -10.09
N ARG A 15 12.82 -4.85 -9.73
CA ARG A 15 11.48 -4.92 -9.13
C ARG A 15 11.34 -4.08 -7.86
N THR A 16 12.44 -3.89 -7.12
CA THR A 16 12.47 -2.99 -5.98
C THR A 16 12.25 -1.55 -6.44
N LEU A 17 12.91 -1.11 -7.52
CA LEU A 17 12.81 0.26 -8.05
C LEU A 17 11.42 0.59 -8.60
N GLU A 18 10.61 -0.40 -8.96
CA GLU A 18 9.19 -0.23 -9.36
C GLU A 18 8.34 0.40 -8.25
N PHE A 19 8.80 0.38 -6.99
CA PHE A 19 8.08 0.98 -5.86
C PHE A 19 8.72 2.27 -5.34
N PHE A 20 9.91 2.65 -5.80
CA PHE A 20 10.64 3.81 -5.25
C PHE A 20 10.80 4.96 -6.25
N SER A 21 10.09 4.94 -7.37
CA SER A 21 9.97 6.10 -8.26
C SER A 21 8.55 6.62 -8.28
N GLU A 22 8.40 7.94 -8.35
CA GLU A 22 7.09 8.58 -8.43
C GLU A 22 6.29 8.09 -9.62
N LYS A 23 6.93 7.96 -10.78
CA LYS A 23 6.30 7.48 -12.00
C LYS A 23 5.66 6.10 -11.81
N GLU A 24 6.38 5.16 -11.19
CA GLU A 24 5.86 3.80 -11.08
C GLU A 24 4.83 3.70 -9.96
N LEU A 25 5.00 4.45 -8.87
CA LEU A 25 3.99 4.56 -7.81
C LEU A 25 2.68 5.19 -8.32
N THR A 26 2.74 6.26 -9.10
CA THR A 26 1.59 6.85 -9.78
C THR A 26 0.92 5.84 -10.71
N SER A 27 1.70 5.05 -11.46
CA SER A 27 1.15 3.99 -12.31
C SER A 27 0.47 2.88 -11.51
N GLN A 28 1.00 2.51 -10.35
CA GLN A 28 0.43 1.46 -9.51
C GLN A 28 -0.82 1.93 -8.74
N MET A 29 -0.80 3.16 -8.24
CA MET A 29 -1.91 3.75 -7.50
C MET A 29 -3.02 4.25 -8.42
N GLY A 30 -2.69 4.65 -9.65
CA GLY A 30 -3.63 5.23 -10.61
C GLY A 30 -3.99 6.70 -10.31
N PHE A 31 -3.24 7.35 -9.42
CA PHE A 31 -3.45 8.73 -8.97
C PHE A 31 -2.16 9.55 -9.08
N THR A 32 -2.29 10.85 -9.33
CA THR A 32 -1.13 11.76 -9.31
C THR A 32 -0.60 11.92 -7.89
N ARG A 33 0.63 12.42 -7.75
CA ARG A 33 1.28 12.58 -6.45
C ARG A 33 0.48 13.43 -5.46
N GLU A 34 -0.22 14.44 -5.96
CA GLU A 34 -1.10 15.30 -5.17
C GLU A 34 -2.30 14.54 -4.58
N ASP A 35 -2.78 13.52 -5.29
CA ASP A 35 -3.93 12.70 -4.90
C ASP A 35 -3.53 11.43 -4.13
N TRP A 36 -2.23 11.16 -3.97
CA TRP A 36 -1.74 9.99 -3.23
C TRP A 36 -2.28 9.91 -1.79
N PRO A 37 -2.35 10.98 -1.00
CA PRO A 37 -2.90 10.90 0.36
C PRO A 37 -4.34 10.35 0.38
N ILE A 38 -5.16 10.74 -0.60
CA ILE A 38 -6.55 10.27 -0.73
C ILE A 38 -6.58 8.79 -1.11
N ALA A 39 -5.73 8.38 -2.05
CA ALA A 39 -5.62 6.98 -2.45
C ALA A 39 -5.14 6.09 -1.27
N LEU A 40 -4.13 6.54 -0.52
CA LEU A 40 -3.62 5.83 0.65
C LEU A 40 -4.67 5.73 1.75
N LEU A 41 -5.44 6.81 2.01
CA LEU A 41 -6.56 6.78 2.94
C LEU A 41 -7.59 5.72 2.55
N LYS A 42 -8.00 5.71 1.27
CA LYS A 42 -8.95 4.71 0.77
C LYS A 42 -8.42 3.29 0.99
N GLU A 43 -7.16 3.02 0.66
CA GLU A 43 -6.57 1.68 0.83
C GLU A 43 -6.48 1.27 2.30
N LEU A 44 -6.16 2.19 3.22
CA LEU A 44 -6.17 1.92 4.66
C LEU A 44 -7.58 1.60 5.17
N LEU A 45 -8.59 2.38 4.74
CA LEU A 45 -9.99 2.14 5.12
C LEU A 45 -10.51 0.81 4.59
N ASP A 46 -10.19 0.45 3.35
CA ASP A 46 -10.58 -0.83 2.76
C ASP A 46 -9.94 -2.01 3.50
N ASN A 47 -8.66 -1.89 3.86
CA ASN A 47 -7.97 -2.93 4.64
C ASN A 47 -8.55 -3.06 6.05
N ALA A 48 -8.86 -1.95 6.72
CA ALA A 48 -9.50 -1.95 8.04
C ALA A 48 -10.89 -2.60 8.01
N LEU A 49 -11.72 -2.26 7.01
CA LEU A 49 -13.03 -2.87 6.80
C LEU A 49 -12.92 -4.36 6.52
N ASP A 50 -12.06 -4.76 5.57
CA ASP A 50 -11.86 -6.16 5.21
C ASP A 50 -11.37 -6.99 6.43
N ALA A 51 -10.48 -6.44 7.26
CA ALA A 51 -9.97 -7.10 8.46
C ALA A 51 -11.06 -7.35 9.51
N CYS A 52 -11.92 -6.37 9.76
CA CYS A 52 -13.04 -6.50 10.69
C CYS A 52 -14.09 -7.51 10.17
N GLU A 53 -14.52 -7.35 8.92
CA GLU A 53 -15.57 -8.16 8.32
C GLU A 53 -15.16 -9.64 8.21
N SER A 54 -13.92 -9.91 7.83
CA SER A 54 -13.39 -11.29 7.74
C SER A 54 -13.30 -11.98 9.10
N ALA A 55 -13.16 -11.20 10.19
CA ALA A 55 -13.18 -11.71 11.56
C ALA A 55 -14.59 -11.77 12.18
N GLY A 56 -15.63 -11.35 11.46
CA GLY A 56 -16.99 -11.25 12.00
C GLY A 56 -17.16 -10.16 13.07
N ILE A 57 -16.28 -9.15 13.08
CA ILE A 57 -16.29 -8.02 14.00
C ILE A 57 -17.00 -6.83 13.34
N ALA A 58 -17.91 -6.18 14.07
CA ALA A 58 -18.51 -4.93 13.61
C ALA A 58 -17.43 -3.83 13.55
N PRO A 59 -17.15 -3.22 12.38
CA PRO A 59 -16.04 -2.29 12.24
C PRO A 59 -16.24 -1.02 13.06
N VAL A 60 -15.22 -0.65 13.83
CA VAL A 60 -15.05 0.67 14.47
C VAL A 60 -13.72 1.21 13.98
N ILE A 61 -13.78 2.24 13.13
CA ILE A 61 -12.62 2.81 12.46
C ILE A 61 -12.48 4.28 12.84
N ALA A 62 -11.29 4.66 13.30
CA ALA A 62 -10.92 6.04 13.58
C ALA A 62 -9.87 6.50 12.56
N VAL A 63 -10.03 7.73 12.07
CA VAL A 63 -9.09 8.38 11.15
C VAL A 63 -8.59 9.65 11.81
N ASP A 64 -7.27 9.79 11.89
CA ASP A 64 -6.59 10.99 12.37
C ASP A 64 -5.70 11.55 11.26
N LEU A 65 -5.91 12.81 10.92
CA LEU A 65 -5.15 13.52 9.88
C LEU A 65 -4.40 14.68 10.54
N GLN A 66 -3.08 14.61 10.46
CA GLN A 66 -2.14 15.63 10.92
C GLN A 66 -1.42 16.25 9.71
N ASP A 67 -0.67 17.33 9.92
CA ASP A 67 0.01 18.04 8.84
C ASP A 67 1.00 17.15 8.06
N ASP A 68 1.61 16.16 8.72
CA ASP A 68 2.62 15.26 8.15
C ASP A 68 2.28 13.76 8.27
N ALA A 69 1.09 13.41 8.78
CA ALA A 69 0.73 12.02 9.05
C ALA A 69 -0.76 11.74 8.82
N LEU A 70 -1.04 10.56 8.29
CA LEU A 70 -2.37 9.98 8.22
C LEU A 70 -2.37 8.67 9.02
N THR A 71 -3.27 8.56 9.99
CA THR A 71 -3.43 7.36 10.81
C THR A 71 -4.84 6.80 10.66
N VAL A 72 -4.94 5.49 10.42
CA VAL A 72 -6.20 4.75 10.46
C VAL A 72 -6.06 3.67 11.52
N THR A 73 -7.01 3.61 12.45
CA THR A 73 -7.06 2.61 13.53
C THR A 73 -8.38 1.86 13.45
N ASP A 74 -8.34 0.54 13.56
CA ASP A 74 -9.51 -0.34 13.57
C ASP A 74 -9.53 -1.26 14.80
N ASN A 75 -10.69 -1.87 15.06
CA ASN A 75 -10.91 -2.85 16.12
C ASN A 75 -10.82 -4.31 15.60
N GLY A 76 -10.20 -4.52 14.44
CA GLY A 76 -9.99 -5.83 13.85
C GLY A 76 -8.91 -6.64 14.56
N PRO A 77 -8.59 -7.84 14.05
CA PRO A 77 -7.64 -8.77 14.67
C PRO A 77 -6.17 -8.31 14.58
N GLY A 78 -5.89 -7.21 13.87
CA GLY A 78 -4.55 -6.74 13.55
C GLY A 78 -3.87 -7.56 12.45
N LEU A 79 -2.68 -7.10 12.03
CA LEU A 79 -1.85 -7.78 11.04
C LEU A 79 -0.89 -8.76 11.73
N PRO A 80 -0.85 -10.04 11.32
CA PRO A 80 0.17 -10.97 11.79
C PRO A 80 1.59 -10.47 11.49
N LEU A 81 2.51 -10.64 12.44
CA LEU A 81 3.86 -10.09 12.35
C LEU A 81 4.67 -10.67 11.16
N ASP A 82 4.41 -11.91 10.80
CA ASP A 82 5.00 -12.56 9.63
C ASP A 82 4.48 -11.95 8.32
N VAL A 83 3.18 -11.66 8.22
CA VAL A 83 2.57 -10.94 7.09
C VAL A 83 3.16 -9.54 6.97
N LEU A 84 3.33 -8.83 8.10
CA LEU A 84 3.96 -7.51 8.13
C LEU A 84 5.39 -7.56 7.55
N ARG A 85 6.22 -8.49 8.03
CA ARG A 85 7.60 -8.68 7.54
C ARG A 85 7.65 -9.03 6.06
N GLN A 86 6.78 -9.92 5.62
CA GLN A 86 6.70 -10.32 4.22
C GLN A 86 6.23 -9.15 3.33
N SER A 87 5.32 -8.30 3.81
CA SER A 87 4.83 -7.15 3.04
C SER A 87 5.96 -6.18 2.65
N LEU A 88 6.98 -6.05 3.51
CA LEU A 88 8.17 -5.22 3.33
C LEU A 88 9.22 -5.85 2.38
N ASP A 89 9.09 -7.14 2.05
CA ASP A 89 9.96 -7.77 1.05
C ASP A 89 9.43 -7.47 -0.36
N TYR A 90 10.01 -6.47 -1.01
CA TYR A 90 9.68 -6.05 -2.37
C TYR A 90 10.10 -7.05 -3.46
N THR A 91 10.80 -8.14 -3.12
CA THR A 91 11.18 -9.18 -4.10
C THR A 91 10.07 -10.21 -4.31
N ILE A 92 9.12 -10.29 -3.38
CA ILE A 92 8.00 -11.25 -3.38
C ILE A 92 6.65 -10.52 -3.41
N ARG A 93 5.63 -11.22 -3.93
CA ARG A 93 4.23 -10.78 -3.83
C ARG A 93 3.58 -11.51 -2.67
N VAL A 94 3.02 -10.76 -1.74
CA VAL A 94 2.44 -11.26 -0.48
C VAL A 94 0.99 -10.82 -0.45
N SER A 95 0.09 -11.78 -0.51
CA SER A 95 -1.34 -11.51 -0.48
C SER A 95 -2.06 -12.81 -0.09
N ASP A 96 -2.77 -12.75 1.02
CA ASP A 96 -3.70 -13.75 1.55
C ASP A 96 -4.96 -13.89 0.68
N LYS A 97 -5.25 -12.89 -0.16
CA LYS A 97 -6.39 -12.84 -1.08
C LYS A 97 -6.13 -13.52 -2.44
N THR A 98 -4.87 -13.85 -2.79
CA THR A 98 -4.51 -14.33 -4.14
C THR A 98 -4.98 -15.76 -4.44
N GLY A 99 -5.42 -16.50 -3.41
CA GLY A 99 -5.89 -17.89 -3.52
C GLY A 99 -7.37 -18.11 -3.22
N TYR A 100 -8.10 -17.06 -2.81
CA TYR A 100 -9.51 -17.14 -2.41
C TYR A 100 -10.36 -16.18 -3.23
N VAL A 101 -11.39 -16.69 -3.90
CA VAL A 101 -12.40 -15.86 -4.57
C VAL A 101 -13.44 -15.44 -3.53
N SER A 102 -13.11 -14.41 -2.74
CA SER A 102 -14.05 -13.76 -1.81
C SER A 102 -14.23 -12.29 -2.21
N PRO A 103 -15.45 -11.73 -2.09
CA PRO A 103 -15.65 -10.29 -2.26
C PRO A 103 -14.86 -9.57 -1.16
N SER A 104 -13.74 -8.99 -1.53
CA SER A 104 -12.91 -8.13 -0.68
C SER A 104 -12.59 -6.87 -1.46
N ARG A 105 -12.40 -5.76 -0.75
CA ARG A 105 -12.19 -4.46 -1.39
C ARG A 105 -10.79 -4.34 -2.00
N GLY A 106 -9.84 -5.15 -1.55
CA GLY A 106 -8.49 -5.25 -2.11
C GLY A 106 -8.28 -6.41 -3.10
N GLN A 107 -8.07 -6.12 -4.39
CA GLN A 107 -7.77 -7.13 -5.43
C GLN A 107 -6.31 -7.18 -5.90
N GLN A 108 -5.56 -6.08 -5.79
CA GLN A 108 -4.27 -5.96 -6.47
C GLN A 108 -3.09 -6.58 -5.72
N GLY A 109 -3.22 -6.88 -4.42
CA GLY A 109 -2.18 -7.52 -3.61
C GLY A 109 -0.88 -6.73 -3.46
N ASN A 110 -0.90 -5.43 -3.77
CA ASN A 110 0.23 -4.49 -3.62
C ASN A 110 -0.07 -3.33 -2.66
N ALA A 111 -1.26 -3.26 -2.07
CA ALA A 111 -1.70 -2.14 -1.23
C ALA A 111 -0.73 -1.84 -0.09
N LEU A 112 -0.25 -2.86 0.64
CA LEU A 112 0.76 -2.64 1.68
C LEU A 112 2.09 -2.10 1.12
N LYS A 113 2.49 -2.55 -0.08
CA LYS A 113 3.75 -2.10 -0.71
C LYS A 113 3.70 -0.62 -1.10
N THR A 114 2.57 -0.16 -1.63
CA THR A 114 2.34 1.26 -1.94
C THR A 114 2.15 2.09 -0.66
N LEU A 115 1.50 1.53 0.37
CA LEU A 115 1.37 2.17 1.68
C LEU A 115 2.72 2.46 2.34
N TRP A 116 3.70 1.56 2.21
CA TRP A 116 5.04 1.80 2.74
C TRP A 116 5.87 2.74 1.85
N ALA A 117 5.79 2.56 0.53
CA ALA A 117 6.70 3.22 -0.40
C ALA A 117 6.28 4.66 -0.76
N ALA A 118 4.99 4.94 -0.90
CA ALA A 118 4.52 6.27 -1.31
C ALA A 118 4.85 7.37 -0.29
N PRO A 119 4.67 7.18 1.03
CA PRO A 119 5.13 8.16 2.03
C PRO A 119 6.64 8.39 1.94
N PHE A 120 7.44 7.32 1.84
CA PHE A 120 8.90 7.43 1.69
C PHE A 120 9.30 8.19 0.43
N ALA A 121 8.68 7.90 -0.72
CA ALA A 121 8.95 8.58 -1.98
C ALA A 121 8.49 10.06 -1.94
N ALA A 122 7.45 10.37 -1.17
CA ALA A 122 6.93 11.73 -1.05
C ALA A 122 7.78 12.61 -0.12
N THR A 123 8.29 12.07 0.99
CA THR A 123 8.94 12.87 2.05
C THR A 123 10.45 12.64 2.14
N GLY A 124 10.98 11.54 1.62
CA GLY A 124 12.35 11.10 1.85
C GLY A 124 12.60 10.55 3.26
N GLU A 125 11.61 10.60 4.15
CA GLU A 125 11.66 10.09 5.52
C GLU A 125 10.62 8.95 5.68
N GLY A 126 11.10 7.72 5.88
CA GLY A 126 10.24 6.55 6.13
C GLY A 126 9.68 6.54 7.55
N ARG A 127 8.88 7.54 7.92
CA ARG A 127 8.20 7.57 9.22
C ARG A 127 6.88 6.83 9.14
N ASP A 128 6.93 5.58 9.57
CA ASP A 128 5.74 4.80 9.91
C ASP A 128 5.56 4.85 11.43
N ARG A 129 4.48 5.50 11.91
CA ARG A 129 4.11 5.53 13.34
C ARG A 129 3.10 4.44 13.71
N SER A 130 2.80 3.49 12.83
CA SER A 130 1.94 2.35 13.17
C SER A 130 2.55 1.41 14.23
N ALA A 131 3.81 1.64 14.61
CA ALA A 131 4.53 0.92 15.67
C ALA A 131 4.59 1.68 17.02
N ASP A 132 3.74 2.68 17.29
CA ASP A 132 3.62 3.20 18.66
C ASP A 132 2.88 2.16 19.51
N HIS A 133 3.66 1.31 20.18
CA HIS A 133 3.32 0.16 21.03
C HIS A 133 2.36 0.44 22.21
N ARG A 134 1.57 1.52 22.18
CA ARG A 134 0.70 1.97 23.27
C ARG A 134 -0.79 1.69 23.07
N LEU A 135 -1.20 1.09 21.95
CA LEU A 135 -2.62 0.82 21.64
C LEU A 135 -3.00 -0.68 21.59
N LEU A 136 -2.13 -1.57 22.04
CA LEU A 136 -2.53 -2.96 22.36
C LEU A 136 -2.98 -3.05 23.82
N ARG A 137 -4.25 -2.70 24.07
CA ARG A 137 -5.03 -3.19 25.21
C ARG A 137 -6.42 -3.60 24.73
#